data_AF-A0AAU6WLN4-F1
#
_entry.id   AF-A0AAU6WLN4-F1
#
_cell.length_a   1.000
_cell.length_b   1.000
_cell.length_c   1.000
_cell.angle_alpha   90.00
_cell.angle_beta   90.00
_cell.angle_gamma   90.00
#
_symmetry.space_group_name_H-M   'P 1'
#
loop_
_entity.id
_entity.type
_entity.pdbx_description
1 polymer ?
#
loop_
_entity_poly.entity_id
_entity_poly.type
_entity_poly.pdbx_seq_one_letter_code
_entity_poly.pdbx_strand_id
1 'polypeptide(L)' 'MAQEKTITASQLALAWIMSKGIVPIPGTKRRKYLEENIASAAVELSENDILKLESIVPLGTDTGAPYDEFSMGLLDY' A
#
# COMPACT_ATOMS: atom_id res chain seq x y z
N MET A 1 -6.57 -10.43 -8.18
CA MET A 1 -7.31 -9.17 -7.94
C MET A 1 -6.82 -8.01 -8.79
N ALA A 2 -5.54 -7.59 -8.76
CA ALA A 2 -5.08 -6.48 -9.61
C ALA A 2 -5.29 -6.76 -11.13
N GLN A 3 -4.95 -7.98 -11.57
CA GLN A 3 -5.21 -8.45 -12.93
C GLN A 3 -6.71 -8.49 -13.27
N GLU A 4 -7.57 -8.95 -12.35
CA GLU A 4 -9.03 -8.98 -12.54
C GLU A 4 -9.59 -7.57 -12.80
N LYS A 5 -9.01 -6.55 -12.17
CA LYS A 5 -9.37 -5.14 -12.35
C LYS A 5 -8.56 -4.41 -13.42
N THR A 6 -7.65 -5.11 -14.11
CA THR A 6 -6.76 -4.53 -15.14
C THR A 6 -5.95 -3.32 -14.63
N ILE A 7 -5.49 -3.39 -13.37
CA ILE A 7 -4.63 -2.38 -12.73
C ILE A 7 -3.33 -3.02 -12.23
N THR A 8 -2.33 -2.20 -11.90
CA THR A 8 -1.08 -2.69 -11.31
C THR A 8 -1.27 -3.03 -9.82
N ALA A 9 -0.38 -3.85 -9.27
CA ALA A 9 -0.38 -4.14 -7.84
C ALA A 9 -0.15 -2.88 -6.98
N SER A 10 0.71 -1.95 -7.46
CA SER A 10 0.93 -0.65 -6.81
C SER A 10 -0.37 0.16 -6.75
N GLN A 11 -1.11 0.20 -7.87
CA GLN A 11 -2.39 0.90 -7.94
C GLN A 11 -3.42 0.32 -6.98
N LEU A 12 -3.53 -1.01 -6.93
CA LEU A 12 -4.43 -1.68 -5.99
C LEU A 12 -4.07 -1.36 -4.54
N ALA A 13 -2.79 -1.38 -4.18
CA ALA A 13 -2.33 -1.10 -2.82
C ALA A 13 -2.59 0.35 -2.40
N LEU A 14 -2.28 1.32 -3.27
CA LEU A 14 -2.52 2.74 -3.00
C LEU A 14 -4.02 3.04 -2.90
N ALA A 15 -4.84 2.50 -3.80
CA ALA A 15 -6.29 2.66 -3.77
C ALA A 15 -6.91 2.12 -2.47
N TRP A 16 -6.41 0.98 -2.00
CA TRP A 16 -6.87 0.37 -0.74
C TRP A 16 -6.50 1.20 0.50
N ILE A 17 -5.30 1.78 0.54
CA ILE A 17 -4.92 2.68 1.65
C ILE A 17 -5.78 3.95 1.60
N MET A 18 -6.00 4.52 0.42
CA MET A 18 -6.83 5.70 0.25
C MET A 18 -8.30 5.46 0.63
N SER A 19 -8.85 4.27 0.35
CA SER A 19 -10.23 3.92 0.74
C SER A 19 -10.42 3.85 2.27
N LYS A 20 -9.33 3.79 3.04
CA LYS A 20 -9.33 3.87 4.51
C LYS A 20 -9.20 5.29 5.05
N GLY A 21 -9.25 6.30 4.19
CA GLY A 21 -9.11 7.71 4.57
C GLY A 21 -7.66 8.14 4.85
N ILE A 22 -6.68 7.34 4.41
CA ILE A 22 -5.25 7.64 4.60
C ILE A 22 -4.69 8.19 3.29
N VAL A 23 -3.95 9.30 3.35
CA VAL A 23 -3.26 9.89 2.19
C VAL A 23 -1.84 9.30 2.09
N PRO A 24 -1.56 8.38 1.15
CA PRO A 24 -0.22 7.82 1.01
C PRO A 24 0.74 8.85 0.38
N ILE A 25 2.02 8.82 0.77
CA ILE A 25 3.09 9.62 0.18
C ILE A 25 4.10 8.69 -0.51
N PRO A 26 3.73 8.07 -1.65
CA PRO A 26 4.59 7.08 -2.29
C PRO A 26 5.78 7.76 -2.98
N GLY A 27 6.99 7.45 -2.52
CA GLY A 27 8.22 7.89 -3.16
C GLY A 27 8.56 7.05 -4.40
N THR A 28 8.99 7.71 -5.48
CA THR A 28 9.56 7.03 -6.66
C THR A 28 10.56 7.93 -7.38
N LYS A 29 11.59 7.30 -7.97
CA LYS A 29 12.58 7.99 -8.83
C LYS A 29 12.28 7.87 -10.33
N ARG A 30 11.25 7.10 -10.70
CA ARG A 30 10.93 6.79 -12.11
C ARG A 30 9.57 7.36 -12.49
N ARG A 31 9.53 8.14 -13.58
CA ARG A 31 8.31 8.81 -14.06
C ARG A 31 7.16 7.83 -14.31
N LYS A 32 7.43 6.67 -14.91
CA LYS A 32 6.42 5.63 -15.12
C LYS A 32 5.66 5.28 -13.82
N TYR A 33 6.36 5.11 -12.70
CA TYR A 33 5.70 4.78 -11.43
C TYR A 33 5.03 5.98 -10.78
N LEU A 34 5.50 7.20 -11.06
CA LEU A 34 4.78 8.41 -10.64
C LEU A 34 3.40 8.44 -11.32
N GLU A 35 3.36 8.17 -12.63
CA GLU A 35 2.11 8.09 -13.40
C GLU A 35 1.19 6.98 -12.88
N GLU A 36 1.73 5.79 -12.59
CA GLU A 36 0.96 4.69 -11.98
C GLU A 36 0.40 5.08 -10.60
N ASN A 37 1.22 5.72 -9.74
CA ASN A 37 0.80 6.17 -8.41
C ASN A 37 -0.33 7.20 -8.49
N ILE A 38 -0.23 8.17 -9.42
CA ILE A 38 -1.28 9.17 -9.65
C ILE A 38 -2.57 8.51 -10.13
N ALA A 39 -2.48 7.59 -11.10
CA ALA A 39 -3.64 6.87 -11.64
C ALA A 39 -4.36 6.00 -10.59
N SER A 40 -3.68 5.68 -9.48
CA SER A 40 -4.29 4.93 -8.35
C SER A 40 -5.44 5.68 -7.69
N ALA A 41 -5.43 7.02 -7.73
CA ALA A 41 -6.48 7.84 -7.12
C ALA A 41 -7.84 7.74 -7.85
N ALA A 42 -7.84 7.26 -9.10
CA ALA A 42 -9.04 7.04 -9.89
C ALA A 42 -9.57 5.60 -9.78
N VAL A 43 -8.91 4.73 -9.00
CA VAL A 43 -9.33 3.34 -8.81
C VAL A 43 -10.38 3.26 -7.72
N GLU A 44 -11.59 2.84 -8.08
CA GLU A 44 -12.67 2.58 -7.14
C GLU A 44 -12.65 1.11 -6.68
N LEU A 45 -12.70 0.92 -5.36
CA LEU A 45 -12.82 -0.39 -4.72
C LEU A 45 -14.21 -0.49 -4.08
N SER A 46 -14.93 -1.57 -4.40
CA SER A 46 -16.19 -1.89 -3.73
C SER A 46 -15.94 -2.36 -2.29
N GLU A 47 -16.98 -2.37 -1.46
CA GLU A 47 -16.88 -2.93 -0.10
C GLU A 47 -16.38 -4.38 -0.11
N ASN A 48 -16.84 -5.18 -1.07
CA ASN A 48 -16.39 -6.57 -1.22
C ASN A 48 -14.91 -6.67 -1.61
N ASP A 49 -14.40 -5.73 -2.42
CA ASP A 49 -12.97 -5.66 -2.74
C ASP A 49 -12.14 -5.38 -1.48
N ILE A 50 -12.59 -4.44 -0.65
CA ILE A 50 -11.93 -4.06 0.60
C ILE A 50 -11.92 -5.26 1.55
N LEU A 51 -13.07 -5.92 1.76
CA LEU A 51 -13.19 -7.11 2.62
C LEU A 51 -12.27 -8.25 2.14
N LYS A 52 -12.21 -8.48 0.83
CA LYS A 52 -11.32 -9.50 0.25
C LYS A 52 -9.86 -9.17 0.52
N LEU A 53 -9.43 -7.92 0.36
CA LEU A 53 -8.06 -7.49 0.66
C LEU A 53 -7.70 -7.66 2.14
N GLU A 54 -8.61 -7.32 3.04
CA GLU A 54 -8.41 -7.46 4.48
C GLU A 54 -8.36 -8.91 4.95
N SER A 55 -9.01 -9.83 4.23
CA SER A 55 -8.93 -11.26 4.54
C SER A 55 -7.57 -11.90 4.23
N ILE A 56 -6.72 -11.25 3.42
CA ILE A 56 -5.43 -11.81 2.99
C ILE A 56 -4.38 -11.70 4.09
N VAL A 57 -4.37 -10.60 4.85
CA VAL A 57 -3.43 -10.36 5.95
C VAL A 57 -4.25 -10.06 7.21
N PRO A 58 -4.36 -11.01 8.15
CA PRO A 58 -5.07 -10.79 9.40
C PRO A 58 -4.53 -9.56 10.14
N LEU A 59 -5.45 -8.75 10.68
CA LEU A 59 -5.09 -7.68 11.61
C LEU A 59 -4.29 -8.27 12.78
N GLY A 60 -3.12 -7.70 13.08
CA GLY A 60 -2.22 -8.20 14.13
C GLY A 60 -1.20 -9.23 13.67
N THR A 61 -1.07 -9.49 12.36
CA THR A 61 0.06 -10.27 11.84
C THR A 61 1.37 -9.57 12.21
N ASP A 62 2.27 -10.28 12.89
CA ASP A 62 3.61 -9.79 13.19
C ASP A 62 4.40 -9.65 11.88
N THR A 63 4.60 -8.42 11.44
CA THR A 63 5.38 -8.09 10.23
C THR A 63 6.84 -7.78 10.55
N GLY A 64 7.29 -8.01 11.79
CA GLY A 64 8.58 -7.60 12.29
C GLY A 64 8.65 -6.11 12.63
N ALA A 65 9.77 -5.72 13.26
CA ALA A 65 10.03 -4.34 13.63
C ALA A 65 10.34 -3.47 12.38
N PRO A 66 9.96 -2.17 12.38
CA PRO A 66 10.30 -1.25 11.29
C PRO A 66 11.80 -1.07 11.08
N TYR A 67 12.58 -1.26 12.14
CA TYR A 67 14.04 -1.24 12.18
C TYR A 67 14.53 -2.47 12.93
N ASP A 68 15.63 -3.07 12.48
CA ASP A 68 16.34 -4.05 13.30
C ASP A 68 16.99 -3.37 14.53
N GLU A 69 17.28 -4.15 15.57
CA GLU A 69 17.80 -3.62 16.84
C GLU A 69 19.09 -2.79 16.66
N PHE A 70 19.95 -3.18 15.72
CA PHE A 70 21.20 -2.46 15.46
C PHE A 70 20.93 -1.10 14.81
N SER A 71 20.07 -1.05 13.80
CA SER A 71 19.64 0.20 13.17
C SER A 71 18.90 1.13 14.15
N MET A 72 18.11 0.56 15.07
CA MET A 72 17.40 1.33 16.10
C MET A 72 18.39 1.97 17.09
N GLY A 73 19.44 1.26 17.50
CA GLY A 73 20.48 1.79 18.40
C GLY A 73 21.34 2.92 17.80
N LEU A 74 21.30 3.13 16.48
CA LEU A 74 21.99 4.25 15.81
C LEU A 74 21.20 5.57 15.87
N LEU A 75 19.91 5.54 16.23
CA LEU A 75 19.06 6.74 16.33
C LEU A 75 19.15 7.42 17.71
N ASP A 76 19.70 6.73 18.72
CA ASP A 76 19.82 7.19 20.11
C ASP A 76 21.16 7.90 20.43
N TYR A 77 21.88 8.41 19.43
CA TYR A 77 23.20 9.08 19.57
C TYR A 77 23.16 10.59 19.30
#